data_AF-A0A644YSY3-F1
#
_entry.id   AF-A0A644YSY3-F1
#
_cell.length_a   1.000
_cell.length_b   1.000
_cell.length_c   1.000
_cell.angle_alpha   90.00
_cell.angle_beta   90.00
_cell.angle_gamma   90.00
#
_symmetry.space_group_name_H-M   'P 1'
#
loop_
_entity.id
_entity.type
_entity.pdbx_description
1 polymer ?
#
loop_
_entity_poly.entity_id
_entity_poly.type
_entity_poly.pdbx_seq_one_letter_code
_entity_poly.pdbx_strand_id
1 'polypeptide(L)' 'MFAAAIVFSFIVMYDAANVRRYSGEHARLLNIIVTDLFAGKPLPGKELKELIGHTPIEVIAGACLGVFVPLMIRI' A
#
# COMPACT_ATOMS: atom_id res chain seq x y z
N MET A 1 -28.52 -3.47 -0.31
CA MET A 1 -27.23 -3.03 -0.92
C MET A 1 -26.14 -2.69 0.10
N PHE A 2 -26.46 -2.30 1.35
CA PHE A 2 -25.46 -1.95 2.38
C PHE A 2 -24.45 -3.07 2.72
N ALA A 3 -24.93 -4.29 3.00
CA ALA A 3 -24.06 -5.42 3.32
C ALA A 3 -23.08 -5.78 2.18
N ALA A 4 -23.57 -5.74 0.93
CA ALA A 4 -22.73 -5.98 -0.25
C ALA A 4 -21.64 -4.91 -0.43
N ALA A 5 -21.97 -3.63 -0.18
CA ALA A 5 -21.01 -2.54 -0.25
C ALA A 5 -19.87 -2.69 0.79
N ILE A 6 -20.19 -3.14 2.01
CA ILE A 6 -19.18 -3.38 3.06
C ILE A 6 -18.25 -4.52 2.65
N VAL A 7 -18.78 -5.66 2.20
CA VAL A 7 -17.98 -6.80 1.76
C VAL A 7 -17.06 -6.39 0.61
N PHE A 8 -17.59 -5.68 -0.38
CA PHE A 8 -16.80 -5.21 -1.51
C PHE A 8 -15.71 -4.21 -1.09
N SER A 9 -15.99 -3.33 -0.14
CA SER A 9 -15.02 -2.39 0.41
C SER A 9 -13.84 -3.12 1.07
N PHE A 10 -14.09 -4.18 1.85
CA PHE A 10 -13.03 -4.99 2.43
C PHE A 10 -12.21 -5.74 1.39
N ILE A 11 -12.86 -6.28 0.34
CA ILE A 11 -12.15 -6.96 -0.76
C ILE A 11 -11.18 -6.01 -1.45
N VAL A 12 -11.64 -4.82 -1.85
CA VAL A 12 -10.80 -3.82 -2.54
C VAL A 12 -9.65 -3.36 -1.65
N MET A 13 -9.91 -3.17 -0.35
CA MET A 13 -8.89 -2.75 0.61
C MET A 13 -7.81 -3.83 0.81
N TYR A 14 -8.21 -5.09 0.94
CA TYR A 14 -7.31 -6.22 1.09
C TYR A 14 -6.44 -6.42 -0.16
N ASP A 15 -7.04 -6.35 -1.35
CA ASP A 15 -6.33 -6.48 -2.62
C ASP A 15 -5.31 -5.35 -2.81
N ALA A 16 -5.73 -4.09 -2.59
CA ALA A 16 -4.85 -2.94 -2.69
C ALA A 16 -3.67 -3.01 -1.70
N ALA A 17 -3.87 -3.55 -0.50
CA ALA A 17 -2.81 -3.73 0.49
C ALA A 17 -1.80 -4.80 0.06
N ASN A 18 -2.28 -5.93 -0.48
CA ASN A 18 -1.41 -7.01 -0.95
C ASN A 18 -0.57 -6.58 -2.17
N VAL A 19 -1.19 -5.96 -3.18
CA VAL A 19 -0.49 -5.48 -4.38
C VAL A 19 0.65 -4.52 -4.01
N ARG A 20 0.42 -3.61 -3.05
CA ARG A 20 1.43 -2.68 -2.54
C ARG A 20 2.60 -3.40 -1.86
N ARG A 21 2.32 -4.41 -1.03
CA ARG A 21 3.37 -5.20 -0.36
C ARG A 21 4.25 -5.95 -1.36
N TYR A 22 3.64 -6.69 -2.29
CA TYR A 22 4.40 -7.41 -3.31
C TYR A 22 5.24 -6.46 -4.17
N SER A 23 4.68 -5.32 -4.57
CA SER A 23 5.42 -4.31 -5.34
C SER A 23 6.65 -3.77 -4.58
N GLY A 24 6.54 -3.56 -3.26
CA GLY A 24 7.67 -3.19 -2.41
C GLY A 24 8.74 -4.27 -2.30
N GLU A 25 8.34 -5.54 -2.12
CA GLU A 25 9.27 -6.68 -2.12
C GLU A 25 9.98 -6.85 -3.46
N HIS A 26 9.24 -6.67 -4.57
CA HIS A 26 9.82 -6.66 -5.91
C HIS A 26 10.82 -5.50 -6.10
N ALA A 27 10.50 -4.30 -5.63
CA ALA A 27 11.40 -3.15 -5.69
C ALA A 27 12.71 -3.41 -4.91
N ARG A 28 12.62 -4.00 -3.72
CA ARG A 28 13.78 -4.41 -2.92
C ARG A 28 14.63 -5.44 -3.66
N LEU A 29 14.00 -6.50 -4.18
CA LEU A 29 14.73 -7.54 -4.91
C LEU A 29 15.44 -6.98 -6.14
N LEU A 30 14.77 -6.08 -6.86
CA LEU A 30 15.34 -5.43 -8.03
C LEU A 30 16.52 -4.52 -7.66
N ASN A 31 16.44 -3.74 -6.58
CA ASN A 31 17.58 -2.97 -6.08
C ASN A 31 18.78 -3.88 -5.79
N ILE A 32 18.59 -5.03 -5.12
CA ILE A 32 19.67 -5.99 -4.82
C ILE A 32 20.30 -6.53 -6.11
N ILE A 33 19.48 -7.03 -7.05
CA ILE A 33 19.96 -7.58 -8.33
C ILE A 33 20.78 -6.52 -9.07
N VAL A 34 20.29 -5.29 -9.08
CA VAL A 34 20.93 -4.16 -9.74
C VAL A 34 22.26 -3.80 -9.06
N THR A 35 22.31 -3.73 -7.72
CA THR A 35 23.55 -3.48 -6.98
C THR A 35 24.62 -4.56 -7.24
N ASP A 36 24.21 -5.83 -7.25
CA ASP A 36 25.09 -6.97 -7.51
C ASP A 36 25.62 -6.98 -8.95
N LEU A 37 24.75 -6.73 -9.93
CA LEU A 37 25.10 -6.77 -11.35
C LEU A 37 26.11 -5.67 -11.73
N PHE A 38 26.04 -4.52 -11.06
CA PHE A 38 26.93 -3.38 -11.30
C PHE A 38 28.12 -3.33 -10.33
N ALA A 39 28.33 -4.35 -9.51
CA ALA A 39 29.44 -4.45 -8.55
C ALA A 39 29.60 -3.17 -7.69
N GLY A 40 28.47 -2.58 -7.26
CA GLY A 40 28.46 -1.34 -6.48
C GLY A 40 28.82 -0.06 -7.27
N LYS A 41 28.96 -0.11 -8.60
CA LYS A 41 29.10 1.10 -9.40
C LYS A 41 27.76 1.86 -9.40
N PRO A 42 27.76 3.17 -9.10
CA PRO A 42 26.52 3.95 -9.07
C PRO A 42 25.92 3.98 -10.48
N LEU A 43 24.70 3.49 -10.58
CA LEU A 43 23.95 3.56 -11.83
C LEU A 43 23.47 4.98 -12.08
N PRO A 44 23.34 5.37 -13.36
CA PRO A 44 22.59 6.56 -13.72
C PRO A 44 21.09 6.25 -13.59
N GLY A 45 20.59 6.16 -12.37
CA GLY A 45 19.20 5.83 -12.06
C GLY A 45 18.90 5.94 -10.57
N LYS A 46 17.70 6.41 -10.21
CA LYS A 46 17.25 6.50 -8.83
C LYS A 46 16.84 5.11 -8.33
N GLU A 47 17.31 4.69 -7.16
CA GLU A 47 16.86 3.45 -6.51
C GLU A 47 15.34 3.41 -6.39
N LEU A 48 14.77 2.21 -6.56
CA LEU A 48 13.34 2.01 -6.38
C LEU A 48 12.99 2.17 -4.91
N LYS A 49 11.88 2.82 -4.61
CA LYS A 49 11.38 2.89 -3.23
C LYS A 49 10.93 1.50 -2.81
N GLU A 50 11.66 0.86 -1.90
CA GLU A 50 11.32 -0.48 -1.36
C GLU A 50 10.05 -0.46 -0.51
N LEU A 51 9.76 0.67 0.13
CA LEU A 51 8.49 0.90 0.80
C LEU A 51 7.52 1.60 -0.17
N ILE A 52 6.71 0.81 -0.87
CA ILE A 52 5.57 1.30 -1.66
C ILE A 52 4.30 1.09 -0.84
N GLY A 53 3.93 2.08 -0.01
CA GLY A 53 2.67 1.99 0.71
C GLY A 53 2.46 2.98 1.85
N HIS A 54 1.32 2.74 2.50
CA HIS A 54 0.88 3.33 3.76
C HIS A 54 0.87 2.22 4.81
N THR A 55 1.03 2.57 6.08
CA THR A 55 0.96 1.60 7.17
C THR A 55 -0.47 1.05 7.29
N PRO A 56 -0.65 -0.22 7.71
CA PRO A 56 -1.99 -0.77 7.98
C PRO A 56 -2.82 0.09 8.94
N ILE A 57 -2.14 0.82 9.83
CA ILE A 57 -2.75 1.80 10.75
C ILE A 57 -3.46 2.93 10.00
N GLU A 58 -2.88 3.46 8.92
CA GLU A 58 -3.47 4.58 8.15
C GLU A 58 -4.73 4.13 7.42
N VAL A 59 -4.76 2.87 6.96
CA VAL A 59 -5.93 2.26 6.33
C VAL A 59 -7.07 2.08 7.33
N ILE A 60 -6.76 1.58 8.54
CA ILE A 60 -7.74 1.44 9.63
C ILE A 60 -8.27 2.81 10.07
N ALA A 61 -7.39 3.81 10.20
CA ALA A 61 -7.78 5.18 10.54
C ALA A 61 -8.73 5.79 9.49
N GLY A 62 -8.46 5.58 8.20
CA GLY A 62 -9.34 5.99 7.11
C GLY A 62 -10.72 5.30 7.16
N ALA A 63 -10.75 3.99 7.45
CA ALA A 63 -12.01 3.26 7.62
C ALA A 63 -12.82 3.77 8.81
N CYS A 64 -12.17 4.04 9.95
CA CYS A 64 -12.81 4.64 11.12
C CYS A 64 -13.38 6.03 10.78
N LEU A 65 -12.60 6.90 10.13
CA LEU A 65 -13.07 8.22 9.70
C LEU A 65 -14.28 8.13 8.77
N GLY A 66 -14.29 7.16 7.84
CA GLY A 66 -15.43 6.92 6.96
C GLY A 66 -16.74 6.55 7.68
N VAL A 67 -16.64 5.98 8.89
CA VAL A 67 -17.80 5.70 9.76
C VAL A 67 -18.15 6.91 10.63
N PHE A 68 -17.15 7.60 11.18
CA PHE A 68 -17.35 8.71 12.13
C PHE A 68 -17.89 9.98 11.47
N VAL A 69 -17.40 10.36 10.28
CA VAL A 69 -17.83 11.57 9.57
C VAL A 69 -19.34 11.60 9.30
N PRO A 70 -19.96 10.56 8.69
CA PRO A 70 -21.41 10.56 8.47
C PRO A 70 -22.21 10.46 9.77
N LEU A 71 -21.66 9.88 10.84
CA LEU A 71 -22.31 9.86 12.16
C LEU A 71 -22.35 11.25 12.79
N MET A 72 -21.27 12.02 12.67
CA MET A 72 -21.21 13.40 13.18
C MET A 72 -22.11 14.37 12.41
N ILE A 73 -22.21 14.23 11.08
CA ILE A 73 -23.06 15.11 10.25
C ILE A 73 -24.56 14.90 10.53
N ARG A 74 -24.93 13.72 11.04
CA ARG A 74 -26.33 13.32 11.27
C ARG A 74 -26.83 13.61 12.69
N ILE A 75 -25.95 14.04 13.60
CA ILE A 75 -26.25 14.55 14.95
C ILE A 75 -26.38 16.07 14.88
#